data_AF-A0A381WP01-F1
#
_entry.id   AF-A0A381WP01-F1
#
_cell.length_a   1.000
_cell.length_b   1.000
_cell.length_c   1.000
_cell.angle_alpha   90.00
_cell.angle_beta   90.00
_cell.angle_gamma   90.00
#
_symmetry.space_group_name_H-M   'P 1'
#
loop_
_entity.id
_entity.type
_entity.pdbx_description
1 polymer ?
#
loop_
_entity_poly.entity_id
_entity_poly.type
_entity_poly.pdbx_seq_one_letter_code
_entity_poly.pdbx_strand_id
1 'polypeptide(L)'
;MYHLLTPFKDNFSVFNLFEYITFRAATAAIGALIISFIIGPWIIRTLRFRQIGEEIRTTGPETHLQKKGTPTMGGIIILGAVLLPTLLFADINNSMIRIILVATIWMGFFGFFDDYLKVVKKMKSGMVARYKLAGQVLLGSIISVWIMSAPEFADFSTKTTVPFLKNVEIDLGRL
;
A
#
# COMPACT_ATOMS: atom_id res chain seq x y z
N MET A 1 -11.16 -5.92 13.53
CA MET A 1 -11.11 -5.74 15.01
C MET A 1 -12.00 -4.57 15.44
N TYR A 2 -11.94 -3.41 14.76
CA TYR A 2 -12.86 -2.29 15.01
C TYR A 2 -14.34 -2.71 15.05
N HIS A 3 -14.91 -3.25 13.96
CA HIS A 3 -16.32 -3.69 13.92
C HIS A 3 -16.69 -4.87 14.85
N LEU A 4 -15.69 -5.64 15.31
CA LEU A 4 -15.91 -6.80 16.17
C LEU A 4 -15.92 -6.44 17.65
N LEU A 5 -15.19 -5.39 18.05
CA LEU A 5 -14.99 -5.02 19.45
C LEU A 5 -15.78 -3.77 19.88
N THR A 6 -16.14 -2.88 18.96
CA THR A 6 -17.02 -1.74 19.29
C THR A 6 -18.39 -2.12 19.88
N PRO A 7 -19.02 -3.26 19.53
CA PRO A 7 -20.28 -3.66 20.16
C PRO A 7 -20.16 -4.05 21.65
N PHE A 8 -18.95 -4.35 22.15
CA PHE A 8 -18.73 -4.77 23.54
C PHE A 8 -18.42 -3.60 24.48
N LYS A 9 -18.46 -2.35 23.98
CA LYS A 9 -18.15 -1.16 24.79
C LYS A 9 -19.07 -0.98 26.00
N ASP A 10 -20.32 -1.41 25.86
CA ASP A 10 -21.32 -1.26 26.91
C ASP A 10 -21.04 -2.19 28.11
N ASN A 11 -20.21 -3.23 27.93
CA ASN A 11 -19.84 -4.19 28.97
C ASN A 11 -18.47 -3.91 29.62
N PHE A 12 -17.51 -3.30 28.91
CA PHE A 12 -16.19 -2.98 29.47
C PHE A 12 -15.62 -1.64 28.95
N SER A 13 -15.34 -0.71 29.86
CA SER A 13 -14.81 0.63 29.58
C SER A 13 -13.49 0.66 28.80
N VAL A 14 -12.72 -0.43 28.79
CA VAL A 14 -11.45 -0.54 28.05
C VAL A 14 -11.68 -0.49 26.53
N PHE A 15 -12.86 -0.90 26.04
CA PHE A 15 -13.15 -0.88 24.61
C PHE A 15 -13.41 0.52 24.03
N ASN A 16 -13.64 1.54 24.88
CA ASN A 16 -13.71 2.94 24.45
C ASN A 16 -12.39 3.44 23.82
N LEU A 17 -11.25 2.81 24.16
CA LEU A 17 -9.96 3.15 23.56
C LEU A 17 -9.96 2.98 22.03
N PHE A 18 -10.77 2.06 21.49
CA PHE A 18 -10.88 1.80 20.06
C PHE A 18 -11.70 2.85 19.30
N GLU A 19 -12.34 3.82 19.97
CA GLU A 19 -12.98 4.96 19.30
C GLU A 19 -11.96 6.05 18.95
N TYR A 20 -10.84 6.15 19.68
CA TYR A 20 -9.82 7.16 19.43
C TYR A 20 -8.97 6.84 18.19
N ILE A 21 -8.96 7.75 17.22
CA ILE A 21 -8.17 7.62 15.98
C ILE A 21 -6.67 7.44 16.29
N THR A 22 -6.15 8.18 17.27
CA THR A 22 -4.74 8.11 17.68
C THR A 22 -4.36 6.72 18.21
N PHE A 23 -5.23 6.13 19.04
CA PHE A 23 -5.02 4.78 19.55
C PHE A 23 -5.02 3.76 18.41
N ARG A 24 -6.03 3.81 17.53
CA ARG A 24 -6.14 2.90 16.38
C ARG A 24 -4.93 2.98 15.45
N ALA A 25 -4.48 4.20 15.14
CA ALA A 25 -3.30 4.43 14.31
C ALA A 25 -2.03 3.88 14.95
N ALA A 26 -1.83 4.13 16.25
CA ALA A 26 -0.68 3.61 16.99
C ALA A 26 -0.69 2.07 17.04
N THR A 27 -1.84 1.46 17.34
CA THR A 27 -1.98 -0.01 17.36
C THR A 27 -1.79 -0.63 15.98
N ALA A 28 -2.23 0.04 14.91
CA ALA A 28 -2.01 -0.41 13.55
C ALA A 28 -0.52 -0.35 13.17
N ALA A 29 0.19 0.71 13.54
CA ALA A 29 1.62 0.86 13.29
C ALA A 29 2.46 -0.17 14.05
N ILE A 30 2.18 -0.37 15.34
CA ILE A 30 2.83 -1.40 16.15
C ILE A 30 2.52 -2.80 15.59
N GLY A 31 1.25 -3.04 15.24
CA GLY A 31 0.83 -4.28 14.59
C GLY A 31 1.57 -4.54 13.27
N ALA A 32 1.74 -3.51 12.43
CA ALA A 32 2.49 -3.61 11.18
C ALA A 32 3.94 -4.04 11.41
N LEU A 33 4.59 -3.45 12.42
CA LEU A 33 5.96 -3.76 12.77
C LEU A 33 6.10 -5.20 13.30
N ILE A 34 5.21 -5.63 14.19
CA ILE A 34 5.20 -7.00 14.71
C ILE A 34 4.97 -8.00 13.58
N ILE A 35 3.98 -7.75 12.72
CA ILE A 35 3.69 -8.62 11.56
C ILE A 35 4.89 -8.68 10.62
N SER A 36 5.54 -7.55 10.35
CA SER A 36 6.75 -7.50 9.51
C SER A 36 7.88 -8.36 10.10
N PHE A 37 8.10 -8.31 11.41
CA PHE A 37 9.13 -9.14 12.06
C PHE A 37 8.80 -10.63 12.12
N ILE A 38 7.53 -11.00 12.21
CA ILE A 38 7.11 -12.41 12.24
C ILE A 38 7.09 -12.99 10.81
N ILE A 39 6.42 -12.31 9.89
CA ILE A 39 6.18 -12.79 8.53
C ILE A 39 7.40 -12.56 7.63
N GLY A 40 8.14 -11.46 7.83
CA GLY A 40 9.28 -11.07 7.01
C GLY A 40 10.33 -12.18 6.87
N PRO A 41 10.86 -12.77 7.96
CA PRO A 41 11.82 -13.86 7.89
C PRO A 41 11.31 -15.08 7.13
N TRP A 42 10.02 -15.42 7.27
CA TRP A 42 9.41 -16.55 6.57
C TRP A 42 9.31 -16.30 5.06
N ILE A 43 8.88 -15.10 4.65
CA ILE A 43 8.84 -14.70 3.23
C ILE A 43 10.25 -14.67 2.65
N ILE A 44 11.22 -14.09 3.36
CA ILE A 44 12.63 -14.02 2.92
C ILE A 44 13.21 -15.43 2.70
N ARG A 45 12.97 -16.37 3.62
CA ARG A 45 13.40 -17.76 3.47
C ARG A 45 12.76 -18.43 2.25
N THR A 46 11.46 -18.20 2.03
CA THR A 46 10.73 -18.74 0.89
C THR A 46 11.26 -18.20 -0.44
N LEU A 47 11.51 -16.89 -0.53
CA LEU A 47 12.06 -16.25 -1.72
C LEU A 47 13.48 -16.75 -2.02
N ARG A 48 14.32 -16.90 -0.99
CA ARG A 48 15.67 -17.45 -1.12
C ARG A 48 15.65 -18.91 -1.59
N PHE A 49 14.74 -19.73 -1.06
CA PHE A 49 14.58 -21.13 -1.45
C PHE A 49 14.20 -21.28 -2.93
N ARG A 50 13.31 -20.41 -3.44
CA ARG A 50 12.89 -20.43 -4.85
C ARG A 50 13.94 -19.86 -5.82
N GLN A 51 15.15 -19.52 -5.34
CA GLN A 51 16.21 -18.91 -6.14
C GLN A 51 15.75 -17.66 -6.91
N ILE A 52 14.78 -16.93 -6.34
CA ILE A 52 14.29 -15.64 -6.83
C ILE A 52 15.32 -14.58 -6.38
N GLY A 53 16.52 -14.69 -6.93
CA GLY A 53 17.62 -13.76 -6.78
C GLY A 53 18.08 -13.31 -8.17
N GLU A 54 18.51 -12.06 -8.30
CA GLU A 54 18.96 -11.53 -9.59
C GLU A 54 20.07 -12.41 -10.20
N GLU A 55 19.86 -12.90 -11.42
CA GLU A 55 20.94 -13.45 -12.25
C GLU A 55 21.90 -12.32 -12.60
N ILE A 56 23.13 -12.43 -12.11
CA ILE A 56 24.15 -11.40 -12.23
C ILE A 56 24.57 -11.31 -13.69
N ARG A 57 24.41 -10.15 -14.30
CA ARG A 57 25.11 -9.80 -15.54
C ARG A 57 26.59 -9.68 -15.21
N THR A 58 27.44 -10.52 -15.80
CA THR A 58 28.90 -10.59 -15.55
C THR A 58 29.70 -9.33 -15.95
N THR A 59 29.05 -8.24 -16.38
CA THR A 59 29.67 -7.04 -16.95
C THR A 59 29.50 -5.78 -16.08
N GLY A 60 29.43 -5.90 -14.75
CA GLY A 60 29.23 -4.77 -13.81
C GLY A 60 30.37 -4.61 -12.80
N PRO A 61 30.63 -3.38 -12.28
CA PRO A 61 31.71 -3.11 -11.32
C PRO A 61 31.55 -3.90 -10.00
N GLU A 62 32.66 -4.24 -9.33
CA GLU A 62 32.70 -5.13 -8.16
C GLU A 62 31.82 -4.71 -6.97
N THR A 63 31.50 -3.42 -6.83
CA THR A 63 30.56 -2.91 -5.82
C THR A 63 29.11 -3.36 -6.05
N HIS A 64 28.72 -3.70 -7.29
CA HIS A 64 27.41 -4.30 -7.58
C HIS A 64 27.33 -5.78 -7.17
N LEU A 65 28.47 -6.47 -6.96
CA LEU A 65 28.52 -7.84 -6.46
C LEU A 65 28.21 -7.95 -4.96
N GLN A 66 28.10 -6.84 -4.22
CA GLN A 66 27.71 -6.85 -2.80
C GLN A 66 26.19 -6.86 -2.57
N LYS A 67 25.38 -6.53 -3.58
CA LYS A 67 23.90 -6.66 -3.53
C LYS A 67 23.41 -8.08 -3.84
N LYS A 68 24.36 -9.03 -3.94
CA LYS A 68 24.14 -10.45 -4.26
C LYS A 68 23.19 -11.09 -3.25
N GLY A 69 22.13 -11.73 -3.76
CA GLY A 69 21.27 -12.59 -2.95
C GLY A 69 20.25 -11.86 -2.06
N THR A 70 20.10 -10.54 -2.18
CA THR A 70 18.99 -9.82 -1.54
C THR A 70 17.72 -10.08 -2.35
N PRO A 71 16.67 -10.71 -1.78
CA PRO A 71 15.49 -11.12 -2.54
C PRO A 71 14.72 -9.92 -3.10
N THR A 72 14.41 -9.94 -4.39
CA THR A 72 13.85 -8.82 -5.18
C THR A 72 12.31 -8.72 -5.14
N MET A 73 11.68 -9.12 -4.03
CA MET A 73 10.21 -9.04 -3.84
C MET A 73 9.80 -8.57 -2.43
N GLY A 74 10.62 -7.74 -1.79
CA GLY A 74 10.34 -7.20 -0.45
C GLY A 74 9.02 -6.41 -0.35
N GLY A 75 8.49 -5.92 -1.48
CA GLY A 75 7.19 -5.26 -1.55
C GLY A 75 6.03 -6.12 -1.04
N ILE A 76 6.09 -7.45 -1.18
CA ILE A 76 5.06 -8.36 -0.64
C ILE A 76 5.03 -8.32 0.89
N ILE A 77 6.20 -8.21 1.53
CA ILE A 77 6.33 -8.09 2.99
C ILE A 77 5.69 -6.78 3.44
N ILE A 78 6.01 -5.67 2.74
CA ILE A 78 5.46 -4.34 3.06
C ILE A 78 3.94 -4.33 2.85
N LEU A 79 3.44 -4.86 1.73
CA LEU A 79 2.00 -4.93 1.47
C LEU A 79 1.28 -5.75 2.53
N GLY A 80 1.81 -6.91 2.92
CA GLY A 80 1.23 -7.71 4.00
C GLY A 80 1.26 -6.98 5.35
N ALA A 81 2.38 -6.35 5.69
CA ALA A 81 2.56 -5.60 6.92
C ALA A 81 1.67 -4.35 7.01
N VAL A 82 1.30 -3.74 5.89
CA VAL A 82 0.40 -2.57 5.88
C VAL A 82 -1.07 -3.00 5.79
N LEU A 83 -1.42 -3.92 4.88
CA LEU A 83 -2.81 -4.29 4.63
C LEU A 83 -3.44 -5.03 5.81
N LEU A 84 -2.72 -5.96 6.46
CA LEU A 84 -3.28 -6.75 7.56
C LEU A 84 -3.67 -5.88 8.77
N PRO A 85 -2.80 -5.02 9.34
CA PRO A 85 -3.20 -4.12 10.42
C PRO A 85 -4.25 -3.11 9.98
N THR A 86 -4.17 -2.60 8.75
CA THR A 86 -5.18 -1.64 8.26
C THR A 86 -6.56 -2.30 8.24
N LEU A 87 -6.69 -3.52 7.73
CA LEU A 87 -7.96 -4.25 7.75
C LEU A 87 -8.43 -4.60 9.17
N LEU A 88 -7.51 -4.78 10.11
CA LEU A 88 -7.86 -5.10 11.50
C LEU A 88 -8.32 -3.86 12.30
N PHE A 89 -7.61 -2.74 12.17
CA PHE A 89 -7.76 -1.58 13.05
C PHE A 89 -8.43 -0.36 12.40
N ALA A 90 -8.35 -0.22 11.07
CA ALA A 90 -8.94 0.92 10.36
C ALA A 90 -10.46 0.77 10.20
N ASP A 91 -11.14 1.90 9.95
CA ASP A 91 -12.58 1.94 9.78
C ASP A 91 -12.89 1.70 8.30
N ILE A 92 -13.38 0.51 7.98
CA ILE A 92 -13.63 0.13 6.59
C ILE A 92 -14.86 0.87 6.04
N ASN A 93 -15.72 1.43 6.90
CA ASN A 93 -16.81 2.27 6.45
C ASN A 93 -16.35 3.65 5.96
N ASN A 94 -15.15 4.09 6.35
CA ASN A 94 -14.59 5.34 5.87
C ASN A 94 -14.15 5.21 4.40
N SER A 95 -14.70 6.06 3.54
CA SER A 95 -14.39 6.02 2.11
C SER A 95 -12.93 6.32 1.77
N MET A 96 -12.24 7.19 2.51
CA MET A 96 -10.81 7.44 2.29
C MET A 96 -9.98 6.17 2.54
N ILE A 97 -10.30 5.41 3.59
CA ILE A 97 -9.62 4.14 3.89
C ILE A 97 -9.87 3.14 2.75
N ARG A 98 -11.11 3.04 2.25
CA ARG A 98 -11.45 2.16 1.12
C ARG A 98 -10.69 2.54 -0.15
N ILE A 99 -10.62 3.83 -0.47
CA ILE A 99 -9.86 4.34 -1.64
C ILE A 99 -8.38 3.97 -1.52
N ILE A 100 -7.76 4.23 -0.36
CA ILE A 100 -6.33 3.93 -0.13
C ILE A 100 -6.08 2.41 -0.19
N LEU A 101 -6.97 1.59 0.38
CA LEU A 101 -6.85 0.13 0.32
C LEU A 101 -6.90 -0.37 -1.13
N VAL A 102 -7.88 0.08 -1.91
CA VAL A 102 -8.01 -0.29 -3.33
C VAL A 102 -6.78 0.16 -4.11
N ALA A 103 -6.32 1.41 -3.94
CA ALA A 103 -5.13 1.93 -4.59
C ALA A 103 -3.87 1.13 -4.23
N THR A 104 -3.69 0.81 -2.95
CA THR A 104 -2.55 0.06 -2.45
C THR A 104 -2.52 -1.36 -3.00
N ILE A 105 -3.66 -2.06 -3.00
CA ILE A 105 -3.77 -3.42 -3.55
C ILE A 105 -3.54 -3.40 -5.07
N TRP A 106 -4.13 -2.45 -5.79
CA TRP A 106 -3.98 -2.32 -7.24
C TRP A 106 -2.52 -2.07 -7.63
N MET A 107 -1.89 -1.05 -7.04
CA MET A 107 -0.49 -0.73 -7.31
C MET A 107 0.45 -1.86 -6.85
N GLY A 108 0.14 -2.48 -5.71
CA GLY A 108 0.84 -3.65 -5.21
C GLY A 108 0.78 -4.82 -6.18
N PHE A 109 -0.37 -5.08 -6.79
CA PHE A 109 -0.54 -6.11 -7.82
C PHE A 109 0.29 -5.82 -9.07
N PHE A 110 0.24 -4.60 -9.60
CA PHE A 110 1.06 -4.21 -10.76
C PHE A 110 2.56 -4.28 -10.48
N GLY A 111 3.00 -3.87 -9.27
CA GLY A 111 4.38 -4.00 -8.83
C GLY A 111 4.82 -5.46 -8.71
N PHE A 112 4.01 -6.28 -8.02
CA PHE A 112 4.27 -7.71 -7.88
C PHE A 112 4.35 -8.42 -9.23
N PHE A 113 3.44 -8.11 -10.16
CA PHE A 113 3.44 -8.71 -11.47
C PHE A 113 4.67 -8.31 -12.29
N ASP A 114 5.09 -7.03 -12.23
CA ASP A 114 6.32 -6.57 -12.88
C ASP A 114 7.55 -7.29 -12.33
N ASP A 115 7.67 -7.42 -11.01
CA ASP A 115 8.77 -8.14 -10.37
C ASP A 115 8.72 -9.65 -10.68
N TYR A 116 7.54 -10.24 -10.75
CA TYR A 116 7.35 -11.63 -11.16
C TYR A 116 7.83 -11.87 -12.59
N LEU A 117 7.50 -10.97 -13.53
CA LEU A 117 7.96 -11.05 -14.92
C LEU A 117 9.50 -10.96 -15.02
N LYS A 118 10.11 -10.07 -14.24
CA LYS A 118 11.57 -9.90 -14.27
C LYS A 118 12.31 -11.07 -13.66
N VAL A 119 11.89 -11.52 -12.48
CA VAL A 119 12.68 -12.48 -11.70
C VAL A 119 12.29 -13.92 -11.99
N VAL A 120 10.99 -14.23 -12.10
CA VAL A 120 10.52 -15.61 -12.32
C VAL A 120 10.50 -15.95 -13.79
N LYS A 121 10.00 -15.04 -14.65
CA LYS A 121 9.97 -15.24 -16.11
C LYS A 121 11.25 -14.81 -16.83
N LYS A 122 12.24 -14.26 -16.11
CA LYS A 122 13.54 -13.81 -16.64
C LYS A 122 13.43 -12.81 -17.80
N MET A 123 12.33 -12.05 -17.87
CA MET A 123 12.13 -11.03 -18.89
C MET A 123 12.83 -9.74 -18.46
N LYS A 124 13.96 -9.41 -19.11
CA LYS A 124 14.80 -8.24 -18.74
C LYS A 124 14.05 -6.90 -18.67
N SER A 125 13.02 -6.72 -19.48
CA SER A 125 12.22 -5.49 -19.53
C SER A 125 11.03 -5.47 -18.56
N GLY A 126 10.67 -6.59 -17.92
CA GLY A 126 9.48 -6.70 -17.08
C GLY A 126 8.17 -6.49 -17.84
N MET A 127 7.19 -5.87 -17.18
CA MET A 127 5.92 -5.49 -17.81
C MET A 127 6.13 -4.37 -18.85
N VAL A 128 5.43 -4.47 -19.99
CA VAL A 128 5.48 -3.41 -21.02
C VAL A 128 4.98 -2.08 -20.45
N ALA A 129 5.76 -1.02 -20.63
CA ALA A 129 5.51 0.31 -20.06
C ALA A 129 4.08 0.82 -20.33
N ARG A 130 3.54 0.59 -21.54
CA ARG A 130 2.18 1.00 -21.91
C ARG A 130 1.09 0.36 -21.03
N TYR A 131 1.24 -0.91 -20.65
CA TYR A 131 0.26 -1.58 -19.79
C TYR A 131 0.37 -1.12 -18.34
N LYS A 132 1.60 -0.84 -17.87
CA LYS A 132 1.82 -0.27 -16.55
C LYS A 132 1.21 1.13 -16.42
N LEU A 133 1.45 2.00 -17.40
CA LEU A 133 0.86 3.34 -17.45
C LEU A 133 -0.65 3.27 -17.60
N ALA A 134 -1.19 2.43 -18.49
CA ALA A 134 -2.63 2.25 -18.64
C ALA A 134 -3.28 1.82 -17.32
N GLY A 135 -2.66 0.91 -16.56
CA GLY A 135 -3.15 0.48 -15.25
C GLY A 135 -3.13 1.60 -14.20
N GLN A 136 -2.11 2.46 -14.20
CA GLN A 136 -2.01 3.61 -13.30
C GLN A 136 -3.02 4.71 -13.65
N VAL A 137 -3.17 5.01 -14.93
CA VAL A 137 -4.17 5.98 -15.42
C VAL A 137 -5.57 5.49 -15.13
N LEU A 138 -5.86 4.21 -15.39
CA LEU A 138 -7.16 3.61 -15.08
C LEU A 138 -7.48 3.70 -13.59
N LEU A 139 -6.53 3.38 -12.72
CA LEU A 139 -6.71 3.53 -11.27
C LEU A 139 -7.01 4.98 -10.90
N GLY A 140 -6.24 5.92 -11.44
CA GLY A 140 -6.45 7.36 -11.21
C GLY A 140 -7.84 7.82 -11.64
N SER A 141 -8.30 7.38 -12.82
CA SER A 141 -9.64 7.67 -13.32
C SER A 141 -10.74 7.08 -12.42
N ILE A 142 -10.60 5.83 -11.98
CA ILE A 142 -11.57 5.18 -11.08
C ILE A 142 -11.64 5.94 -9.75
N ILE A 143 -10.50 6.28 -9.15
CA ILE A 143 -10.45 7.02 -7.88
C ILE A 143 -11.03 8.42 -8.06
N SER A 144 -10.73 9.10 -9.16
CA SER A 144 -11.28 10.43 -9.46
C SER A 144 -12.81 10.40 -9.53
N VAL A 145 -13.38 9.46 -10.28
CA VAL A 145 -14.85 9.30 -10.37
C VAL A 145 -15.45 8.96 -9.00
N TRP A 146 -14.79 8.11 -8.21
CA TRP A 146 -15.25 7.78 -6.87
C TRP A 146 -15.27 9.02 -5.97
N ILE A 147 -14.21 9.83 -5.97
CA ILE A 147 -14.13 11.04 -5.14
C ILE A 147 -15.18 12.07 -5.58
N MET A 148 -15.34 12.27 -6.89
CA MET A 148 -16.33 13.22 -7.43
C MET A 148 -17.78 12.81 -7.18
N SER A 149 -18.06 11.51 -7.07
CA SER A 149 -19.42 11.00 -6.86
C SER A 149 -19.81 10.85 -5.40
N ALA A 150 -18.85 10.85 -4.47
CA ALA A 150 -19.14 10.71 -3.05
C ALA A 150 -19.51 12.07 -2.42
N PRO A 151 -20.70 12.20 -1.80
CA PRO A 151 -21.17 13.46 -1.21
C PRO A 151 -20.23 14.02 -0.13
N GLU A 152 -19.54 13.13 0.58
CA GLU A 152 -18.60 13.47 1.66
C GLU A 152 -17.36 14.25 1.18
N PHE A 153 -17.07 14.25 -0.12
CA PHE A 153 -15.93 14.97 -0.71
C PHE A 153 -16.36 16.18 -1.54
N ALA A 154 -17.65 16.52 -1.58
CA ALA A 154 -18.17 17.56 -2.46
C ALA A 154 -17.48 18.93 -2.28
N ASP A 155 -17.06 19.26 -1.05
CA ASP A 155 -16.45 20.56 -0.73
C ASP A 155 -15.01 20.73 -1.21
N PHE A 156 -14.30 19.63 -1.51
CA PHE A 156 -12.87 19.65 -1.83
C PHE A 156 -12.45 18.70 -2.97
N SER A 157 -13.38 17.98 -3.59
CA SER A 157 -13.10 17.01 -4.66
C SER A 157 -12.31 17.60 -5.85
N THR A 158 -12.48 18.89 -6.13
CA THR A 158 -11.82 19.60 -7.23
C THR A 158 -10.74 20.57 -6.77
N LYS A 159 -10.51 20.70 -5.46
CA LYS A 159 -9.60 21.71 -4.90
C LYS A 159 -8.23 21.11 -4.60
N THR A 160 -7.18 21.81 -5.02
CA THR A 160 -5.78 21.44 -4.74
C THR A 160 -5.12 22.55 -3.94
N THR A 161 -4.57 22.22 -2.78
CA THR A 161 -3.82 23.17 -1.95
C THR A 161 -2.45 23.44 -2.55
N VAL A 162 -2.04 24.71 -2.57
CA VAL A 162 -0.69 25.10 -2.97
C VAL A 162 0.29 24.76 -1.84
N PRO A 163 1.33 23.94 -2.10
CA PRO A 163 2.33 23.64 -1.09
C PRO A 163 2.94 24.92 -0.51
N PHE A 164 3.23 24.91 0.79
CA PHE A 164 3.84 26.02 1.54
C PHE A 164 2.97 27.28 1.74
N LEU A 165 1.76 27.35 1.16
CA LEU A 165 0.81 28.44 1.37
C LEU A 165 -0.41 27.94 2.15
N LYS A 166 -0.72 28.60 3.27
CA LYS A 166 -1.89 28.28 4.08
C LYS A 166 -3.14 28.86 3.42
N ASN A 167 -4.20 28.05 3.29
CA ASN A 167 -5.51 28.43 2.76
C ASN A 167 -5.51 28.92 1.30
N VAL A 168 -4.48 28.60 0.52
CA VAL A 168 -4.47 28.87 -0.93
C VAL A 168 -4.84 27.58 -1.64
N GLU A 169 -6.05 27.56 -2.21
CA GLU A 169 -6.63 26.43 -2.91
C GLU A 169 -6.90 26.82 -4.37
N ILE A 170 -6.48 25.97 -5.29
CA ILE A 170 -6.79 26.07 -6.72
C ILE A 170 -7.93 25.10 -7.01
N ASP A 171 -9.06 25.61 -7.47
CA ASP A 171 -10.19 24.79 -7.91
C ASP A 171 -10.01 24.42 -9.39
N LEU A 172 -9.72 23.14 -9.63
CA LEU A 172 -9.52 22.57 -10.97
C LEU A 172 -10.84 22.23 -11.67
N GLY A 173 -11.99 22.27 -10.96
CA GLY A 173 -13.29 21.94 -11.52
C GLY A 173 -13.99 23.11 -12.23
N ARG A 174 -13.49 24.33 -12.02
CA ARG A 174 -13.96 25.57 -12.68
C ARG A 174 -13.08 26.02 -13.86
N LEU A 175 -11.96 25.34 -14.08
CA LEU A 175 -11.06 25.50 -15.24
C LEU A 175 -11.57 24.66 -16.41
#